data_AF-A0A7C1UAS9-F1
#
_entry.id   AF-A0A7C1UAS9-F1
#
_cell.length_a   1.000
_cell.length_b   1.000
_cell.length_c   1.000
_cell.angle_alpha   90.00
_cell.angle_beta   90.00
_cell.angle_gamma   90.00
#
_symmetry.space_group_name_H-M   'P 1'
#
loop_
_entity.id
_entity.type
_entity.pdbx_description
1 polymer ?
#
loop_
_entity_poly.entity_id
_entity_poly.type
_entity_poly.pdbx_seq_one_letter_code
_entity_poly.pdbx_strand_id
1 'polypeptide(L)'
;MRFRRPELQNLVHVGACDGLGLSRPAMLTQLHFAPLNPNQLLLFDIYNNLARLPEYDRTAKLKAEVEVTGIPFSIHPAILFRTKHVPASRLDRFINREITVARFIATARRAKTNNGKVMGFVTLEDSSGLAEVTFFPDHLEKYHNICRTASPVWVKGKVTSHLSSIAVECHNWGTAA
;
A
#
# COMPACT_ATOMS: atom_id res chain seq x y z
N MET A 1 -30.28 9.49 10.47
CA MET A 1 -29.86 8.30 9.72
C MET A 1 -29.50 7.21 10.73
N ARG A 2 -29.94 5.95 10.55
CA ARG A 2 -29.65 4.85 11.48
C ARG A 2 -28.81 3.80 10.75
N PHE A 3 -27.58 3.59 11.19
CA PHE A 3 -26.67 2.62 10.61
C PHE A 3 -26.97 1.21 11.10
N ARG A 4 -26.83 0.22 10.22
CA ARG A 4 -26.85 -1.21 10.54
C ARG A 4 -25.52 -1.62 11.19
N ARG A 5 -25.51 -2.74 11.91
CA ARG A 5 -24.29 -3.25 12.58
C ARG A 5 -23.09 -3.46 11.63
N PRO A 6 -23.25 -4.02 10.42
CA PRO A 6 -22.13 -4.12 9.47
C PRO A 6 -21.61 -2.76 8.99
N GLU A 7 -22.50 -1.77 8.84
CA GLU A 7 -22.10 -0.41 8.47
C GLU A 7 -21.29 0.25 9.58
N LEU A 8 -21.70 0.08 10.83
CA LEU A 8 -20.95 0.55 12.00
C LEU A 8 -19.58 -0.14 12.12
N GLN A 9 -19.51 -1.46 11.87
CA GLN A 9 -18.24 -2.18 11.85
C GLN A 9 -17.30 -1.62 10.78
N ASN A 10 -17.81 -1.37 9.57
CA ASN A 10 -17.03 -0.77 8.49
C ASN A 10 -16.54 0.63 8.86
N LEU A 11 -17.38 1.48 9.46
CA LEU A 11 -17.00 2.81 9.94
C LEU A 11 -15.87 2.76 10.98
N VAL A 12 -15.93 1.80 11.90
CA VAL A 12 -14.83 1.57 12.86
C VAL A 12 -13.57 1.08 12.15
N HIS A 13 -13.69 0.10 11.24
CA HIS A 13 -12.55 -0.47 10.52
C HIS A 13 -11.80 0.56 9.67
N VAL A 14 -12.50 1.49 9.02
CA VAL A 14 -11.89 2.56 8.21
C VAL A 14 -11.44 3.77 9.03
N GLY A 15 -11.66 3.76 10.35
CA GLY A 15 -11.22 4.82 11.25
C GLY A 15 -12.11 6.04 11.35
N ALA A 16 -13.33 6.00 10.77
CA ALA A 16 -14.29 7.10 10.87
C ALA A 16 -14.70 7.39 12.33
N CYS A 17 -14.48 6.42 13.23
CA CYS A 17 -14.80 6.51 14.65
C CYS A 17 -13.58 6.75 15.56
N ASP A 18 -12.37 6.93 15.03
CA ASP A 18 -11.14 7.04 15.85
C ASP A 18 -11.16 8.25 16.81
N GLY A 19 -11.96 9.29 16.51
CA GLY A 19 -12.15 10.45 17.37
C GLY A 19 -13.08 10.25 18.57
N LEU A 20 -13.69 9.06 18.73
CA LEU A 20 -14.64 8.78 19.81
C LEU A 20 -13.97 8.36 21.14
N GLY A 21 -12.64 8.28 21.19
CA GLY A 21 -11.86 8.04 22.42
C GLY A 21 -11.72 6.58 22.83
N LEU A 22 -12.38 5.65 22.15
CA LEU A 22 -12.18 4.20 22.30
C LEU A 22 -11.28 3.67 21.17
N SER A 23 -10.53 2.60 21.44
CA SER A 23 -9.77 1.92 20.38
C SER A 23 -10.70 1.19 19.41
N ARG A 24 -10.26 0.98 18.16
CA ARG A 24 -11.08 0.23 17.18
C ARG A 24 -11.52 -1.15 17.70
N PRO A 25 -10.64 -1.97 18.33
CA PRO A 25 -11.07 -3.22 18.97
C PRO A 25 -12.14 -3.03 20.04
N ALA A 26 -11.99 -2.03 20.92
CA ALA A 26 -12.96 -1.73 21.97
C ALA A 26 -14.34 -1.42 21.39
N MET A 27 -14.40 -0.60 20.34
CA MET A 27 -15.64 -0.26 19.64
C MET A 27 -16.28 -1.48 18.96
N LEU A 28 -15.48 -2.33 18.30
CA LEU A 28 -15.98 -3.54 17.66
C LEU A 28 -16.52 -4.56 18.67
N THR A 29 -15.83 -4.72 19.80
CA THR A 29 -16.30 -5.57 20.91
C THR A 29 -17.57 -5.01 21.54
N GLN A 30 -17.66 -3.69 21.73
CA GLN A 30 -18.89 -3.03 22.18
C GLN A 30 -20.06 -3.28 21.24
N LEU A 31 -19.85 -3.11 19.93
CA LEU A 31 -20.85 -3.45 18.92
C LEU A 31 -21.23 -4.92 18.99
N HIS A 32 -20.28 -5.81 19.31
CA HIS A 32 -20.53 -7.24 19.38
C HIS A 32 -21.48 -7.63 20.54
N PHE A 33 -21.21 -7.09 21.73
CA PHE A 33 -21.89 -7.43 22.99
C PHE A 33 -22.95 -6.41 23.44
N ALA A 34 -23.30 -5.43 22.59
CA ALA A 34 -24.36 -4.47 22.88
C ALA A 34 -25.68 -5.19 23.23
N PRO A 35 -26.28 -4.92 24.41
CA PRO A 35 -27.53 -5.54 24.80
C PRO A 35 -28.67 -5.08 23.88
N LEU A 36 -29.64 -5.95 23.63
CA LEU A 36 -30.83 -5.63 22.84
C LEU A 36 -31.70 -4.57 23.53
N ASN A 37 -31.71 -4.57 24.86
CA ASN A 37 -32.44 -3.63 25.70
C ASN A 37 -31.46 -2.84 26.60
N PRO A 38 -31.59 -1.50 26.69
CA PRO A 38 -30.74 -0.67 27.55
C PRO A 38 -30.74 -1.07 29.03
N ASN A 39 -31.83 -1.67 29.53
CA ASN A 39 -31.99 -2.07 30.92
C ASN A 39 -31.60 -3.54 31.19
N GLN A 40 -31.06 -4.24 30.20
CA GLN A 40 -30.65 -5.63 30.38
C GLN A 40 -29.31 -5.69 31.11
N LEU A 41 -29.31 -6.32 32.29
CA LEU A 41 -28.09 -6.65 33.01
C LEU A 41 -27.27 -7.67 32.22
N LEU A 42 -25.96 -7.45 32.14
CA LEU A 42 -25.05 -8.45 31.60
C LEU A 42 -24.62 -9.43 32.69
N LEU A 43 -24.43 -10.69 32.32
CA LEU A 43 -23.90 -11.72 33.21
C LEU A 43 -22.43 -11.44 33.62
N PHE A 44 -21.70 -10.71 32.78
CA PHE A 44 -20.30 -10.35 32.98
C PHE A 44 -20.09 -8.86 32.71
N ASP A 45 -19.23 -8.21 33.51
CA ASP A 45 -18.80 -6.82 33.35
C ASP A 45 -17.79 -6.64 32.19
N ILE A 46 -18.17 -7.10 31.00
CA ILE A 46 -17.33 -7.05 29.79
C ILE A 46 -16.98 -5.59 29.46
N TYR A 47 -17.88 -4.64 29.76
CA TYR A 47 -17.71 -3.21 29.51
C TYR A 47 -16.54 -2.58 30.27
N ASN A 48 -16.26 -3.00 31.51
CA ASN A 48 -15.18 -2.44 32.32
C ASN A 48 -13.79 -2.75 31.75
N ASN A 49 -13.66 -3.77 30.89
CA ASN A 49 -12.40 -4.15 30.26
C ASN A 49 -12.22 -3.61 28.83
N LEU A 50 -13.24 -3.00 28.21
CA LEU A 50 -13.15 -2.53 26.82
C LEU A 50 -12.12 -1.40 26.64
N ALA A 51 -12.03 -0.48 27.60
CA ALA A 51 -11.06 0.61 27.57
C ALA A 51 -9.60 0.12 27.64
N ARG A 52 -9.36 -1.16 27.92
CA ARG A 52 -8.02 -1.76 28.03
C ARG A 52 -7.57 -2.44 26.74
N LEU A 53 -8.42 -2.57 25.73
CA LEU A 53 -8.02 -3.22 24.49
C LEU A 53 -7.05 -2.33 23.71
N PRO A 54 -5.84 -2.83 23.38
CA PRO A 54 -4.85 -2.05 22.67
C PRO A 54 -5.37 -1.67 21.28
N GLU A 55 -4.94 -0.51 20.80
CA GLU A 55 -5.25 -0.08 19.43
C GLU A 55 -4.61 -1.02 18.41
N TYR A 56 -5.23 -1.12 17.23
CA TYR A 56 -4.63 -1.79 16.09
C TYR A 56 -3.26 -1.21 15.76
N ASP A 57 -2.31 -2.10 15.50
CA ASP A 57 -1.05 -1.71 14.89
C ASP A 57 -1.27 -1.15 13.47
N ARG A 58 -0.23 -0.54 12.90
CA ARG A 58 -0.31 0.10 11.58
C ARG A 58 -0.71 -0.88 10.47
N THR A 59 -0.26 -2.13 10.57
CA THR A 59 -0.53 -3.17 9.57
C THR A 59 -1.98 -3.64 9.65
N ALA A 60 -2.52 -3.80 10.85
CA ALA A 60 -3.91 -4.15 11.08
C ALA A 60 -4.86 -3.04 10.60
N LYS A 61 -4.53 -1.75 10.85
CA LYS A 61 -5.28 -0.61 10.31
C LYS A 61 -5.28 -0.61 8.78
N LEU A 62 -4.11 -0.75 8.17
CA LEU A 62 -3.96 -0.83 6.72
C LEU A 62 -4.79 -1.96 6.12
N LYS A 63 -4.71 -3.15 6.72
CA LYS A 63 -5.47 -4.33 6.25
C LYS A 63 -6.97 -4.08 6.31
N ALA A 64 -7.47 -3.51 7.42
CA ALA A 64 -8.89 -3.18 7.58
C ALA A 64 -9.37 -2.15 6.54
N GLU A 65 -8.57 -1.12 6.25
CA GLU A 65 -8.90 -0.11 5.24
C GLU A 65 -9.02 -0.71 3.84
N VAL A 66 -8.06 -1.53 3.44
CA VAL A 66 -8.04 -2.20 2.13
C VAL A 66 -9.17 -3.23 2.03
N GLU A 67 -9.46 -3.99 3.09
CA GLU A 67 -10.56 -4.96 3.09
C GLU A 67 -11.93 -4.29 2.94
N VAL A 68 -12.13 -3.13 3.57
CA VAL A 68 -13.43 -2.44 3.53
C VAL A 68 -13.60 -1.56 2.29
N THR A 69 -12.54 -0.90 1.82
CA THR A 69 -12.65 0.14 0.78
C THR A 69 -11.87 -0.16 -0.49
N GLY A 70 -11.00 -1.17 -0.48
CA GLY A 70 -10.07 -1.45 -1.56
C GLY A 70 -8.88 -0.49 -1.65
N ILE A 71 -8.81 0.56 -0.82
CA ILE A 71 -7.74 1.55 -0.83
C ILE A 71 -7.23 1.85 0.59
N PRO A 72 -5.94 2.16 0.75
CA PRO A 72 -5.37 2.57 2.03
C PRO A 72 -5.51 4.08 2.25
N PHE A 73 -5.76 4.51 3.50
CA PHE A 73 -5.82 5.93 3.89
C PHE A 73 -4.73 6.30 4.88
N SER A 74 -4.42 5.41 5.83
CA SER A 74 -3.50 5.71 6.92
C SER A 74 -2.04 5.64 6.49
N ILE A 75 -1.69 4.67 5.62
CA ILE A 75 -0.30 4.44 5.23
C ILE A 75 -0.20 3.78 3.86
N HIS A 76 0.82 4.18 3.08
CA HIS A 76 1.10 3.51 1.81
C HIS A 76 1.49 2.05 2.06
N PRO A 77 0.93 1.06 1.33
CA PRO A 77 1.19 -0.36 1.60
C PRO A 77 2.65 -0.78 1.31
N ALA A 78 3.43 0.10 0.69
CA ALA A 78 4.88 -0.09 0.51
C ALA A 78 5.64 -0.27 1.84
N ILE A 79 5.07 0.12 2.99
CA ILE A 79 5.69 -0.21 4.28
C ILE A 79 5.81 -1.73 4.52
N LEU A 80 5.00 -2.54 3.83
CA LEU A 80 5.03 -3.99 3.96
C LEU A 80 6.25 -4.63 3.27
N PHE A 81 7.00 -3.87 2.45
CA PHE A 81 8.22 -4.36 1.83
C PHE A 81 9.33 -4.56 2.86
N ARG A 82 9.77 -5.81 3.02
CA ARG A 82 10.90 -6.18 3.90
C ARG A 82 12.27 -5.96 3.27
N THR A 83 12.32 -5.89 1.94
CA THR A 83 13.57 -5.71 1.19
C THR A 83 14.08 -4.28 1.33
N LYS A 84 15.37 -4.11 1.63
CA LYS A 84 16.02 -2.80 1.65
C LYS A 84 15.91 -2.16 0.26
N HIS A 85 15.31 -0.98 0.19
CA HIS A 85 15.07 -0.27 -1.05
C HIS A 85 15.32 1.24 -0.89
N VAL A 86 15.57 1.91 -2.01
CA VAL A 86 15.74 3.37 -2.08
C VAL A 86 14.37 4.01 -2.33
N PRO A 87 13.92 4.98 -1.50
CA PRO A 87 12.68 5.74 -1.73
C PRO A 87 12.71 6.52 -3.04
N ALA A 88 11.54 6.71 -3.68
CA ALA A 88 11.41 7.39 -4.98
C ALA A 88 11.98 8.82 -4.94
N SER A 89 11.71 9.53 -3.85
CA SER A 89 12.22 10.88 -3.58
C SER A 89 13.74 11.02 -3.52
N ARG A 90 14.51 9.91 -3.49
CA ARG A 90 15.96 9.93 -3.28
C ARG A 90 16.76 9.41 -4.48
N LEU A 91 16.12 9.15 -5.62
CA LEU A 91 16.78 8.56 -6.79
C LEU A 91 17.92 9.45 -7.33
N ASP A 92 17.76 10.77 -7.25
CA ASP A 92 18.76 11.79 -7.61
C ASP A 92 20.14 11.54 -6.97
N ARG A 93 20.17 11.02 -5.74
CA ARG A 93 21.41 10.75 -5.01
C ARG A 93 22.16 9.50 -5.49
N PHE A 94 21.54 8.71 -6.35
CA PHE A 94 22.05 7.42 -6.81
C PHE A 94 22.28 7.36 -8.32
N ILE A 95 22.32 8.51 -9.02
CA ILE A 95 22.64 8.56 -10.45
C ILE A 95 23.92 7.77 -10.74
N ASN A 96 23.87 6.95 -11.81
CA ASN A 96 24.91 6.01 -12.23
C ASN A 96 25.20 4.86 -11.27
N ARG A 97 24.41 4.66 -10.22
CA ARG A 97 24.54 3.54 -9.28
C ARG A 97 23.43 2.51 -9.49
N GLU A 98 23.74 1.26 -9.17
CA GLU A 98 22.76 0.20 -9.10
C GLU A 98 22.05 0.22 -7.74
N ILE A 99 20.72 0.23 -7.76
CA ILE A 99 19.87 0.27 -6.57
C ILE A 99 18.73 -0.74 -6.70
N THR A 100 18.08 -1.01 -5.56
CA THR A 100 16.79 -1.70 -5.52
C THR A 100 15.71 -0.72 -5.12
N VAL A 101 14.59 -0.76 -5.82
CA VAL A 101 13.37 -0.05 -5.50
C VAL A 101 12.22 -1.05 -5.29
N ALA A 102 11.29 -0.80 -4.37
CA ALA A 102 10.19 -1.71 -4.05
C ALA A 102 8.88 -0.92 -3.92
N ARG A 103 7.90 -1.19 -4.79
CA ARG A 103 6.78 -0.28 -5.08
C ARG A 103 5.54 -0.97 -5.67
N PHE A 104 4.44 -0.22 -5.74
CA PHE A 104 3.22 -0.58 -6.45
C PHE A 104 3.27 -0.06 -7.89
N ILE A 105 2.62 -0.75 -8.83
CA ILE A 105 2.53 -0.29 -10.21
C ILE A 105 1.40 0.72 -10.32
N ALA A 106 1.72 1.99 -10.55
CA ALA A 106 0.74 3.05 -10.75
C ALA A 106 0.24 3.10 -12.19
N THR A 107 1.16 2.97 -13.17
CA THR A 107 0.81 2.92 -14.58
C THR A 107 1.94 2.29 -15.41
N ALA A 108 1.61 1.82 -16.61
CA ALA A 108 2.57 1.28 -17.56
C ALA A 108 2.24 1.74 -18.98
N ARG A 109 3.28 2.08 -19.76
CA ARG A 109 3.15 2.53 -21.14
C ARG A 109 4.29 1.99 -22.00
N ARG A 110 4.07 1.98 -23.31
CA ARG A 110 5.10 1.64 -24.31
C ARG A 110 5.39 2.86 -25.18
N ALA A 111 6.61 2.92 -25.71
CA ALA A 111 7.00 3.88 -26.73
C ALA A 111 7.83 3.18 -27.81
N LYS A 112 7.95 3.81 -28.98
CA LYS A 112 8.90 3.40 -30.02
C LYS A 112 10.15 4.27 -29.94
N THR A 113 11.31 3.65 -30.09
CA THR A 113 12.59 4.36 -30.26
C THR A 113 12.68 4.94 -31.67
N ASN A 114 13.65 5.83 -31.91
CA ASN A 114 13.92 6.41 -33.22
C ASN A 114 14.18 5.33 -34.30
N ASN A 115 14.71 4.17 -33.89
CA ASN A 115 15.00 3.04 -34.78
C ASN A 115 13.79 2.08 -34.92
N GLY A 116 12.60 2.49 -34.47
CA GLY A 116 11.35 1.73 -34.59
C GLY A 116 11.16 0.60 -33.58
N LYS A 117 12.17 0.29 -32.75
CA LYS A 117 12.06 -0.76 -31.71
C LYS A 117 11.15 -0.30 -30.56
N VAL A 118 10.41 -1.22 -29.95
CA VAL A 118 9.51 -0.91 -28.83
C VAL A 118 10.25 -0.98 -27.49
N MET A 119 10.02 0.00 -26.62
CA MET A 119 10.48 0.02 -25.24
C MET A 119 9.30 0.21 -24.27
N GLY A 120 9.49 -0.21 -23.02
CA GLY A 120 8.49 -0.14 -21.96
C GLY A 120 8.87 0.83 -20.85
N PHE A 121 7.86 1.47 -20.25
CA PHE A 121 7.99 2.32 -19.08
C PHE A 121 6.95 1.90 -18.04
N VAL A 122 7.38 1.65 -16.81
CA VAL A 122 6.50 1.38 -15.67
C VAL A 122 6.71 2.46 -14.64
N THR A 123 5.63 3.14 -14.25
CA THR A 123 5.65 4.08 -13.12
C THR A 123 5.32 3.31 -11.86
N LEU A 124 6.26 3.34 -10.94
CA LEU A 124 6.17 2.69 -9.65
C LEU A 124 5.95 3.73 -8.55
N GLU A 125 5.10 3.45 -7.57
CA GLU A 125 4.79 4.35 -6.44
C GLU A 125 5.20 3.80 -5.07
N ASP A 126 5.70 4.69 -4.22
CA ASP A 126 5.84 4.50 -2.77
C ASP A 126 5.33 5.73 -2.00
N SER A 127 5.36 5.68 -0.66
CA SER A 127 4.94 6.80 0.20
C SER A 127 5.72 8.10 -0.02
N SER A 128 6.87 8.05 -0.70
CA SER A 128 7.71 9.21 -0.97
C SER A 128 7.55 9.79 -2.37
N GLY A 129 6.84 9.10 -3.27
CA GLY A 129 6.52 9.60 -4.60
C GLY A 129 6.57 8.52 -5.70
N LEU A 130 6.71 9.00 -6.93
CA LEU A 130 6.73 8.19 -8.15
C LEU A 130 8.15 7.99 -8.67
N ALA A 131 8.39 6.83 -9.27
CA ALA A 131 9.64 6.49 -9.93
C ALA A 131 9.37 5.80 -11.26
N GLU A 132 9.99 6.29 -12.33
CA GLU A 132 9.90 5.65 -13.64
C GLU A 132 10.95 4.55 -13.78
N VAL A 133 10.51 3.38 -14.26
CA VAL A 133 11.37 2.25 -14.60
C VAL A 133 11.35 2.05 -16.10
N THR A 134 12.52 2.02 -16.71
CA THR A 134 12.70 1.86 -18.15
C THR A 134 13.09 0.42 -18.49
N PHE A 135 12.43 -0.12 -19.51
CA PHE A 135 12.69 -1.43 -20.09
C PHE A 135 13.08 -1.25 -21.55
N PHE A 136 14.36 -1.42 -21.85
CA PHE A 136 14.87 -1.37 -23.21
C PHE A 136 14.33 -2.51 -24.09
N PRO A 137 14.37 -2.37 -25.42
CA PRO A 137 13.83 -3.38 -26.33
C PRO A 137 14.33 -4.81 -26.07
N ASP A 138 15.61 -4.96 -25.70
CA ASP A 138 16.23 -6.26 -25.41
C ASP A 138 15.72 -6.89 -24.09
N HIS A 139 14.93 -6.14 -23.32
CA HIS A 139 14.34 -6.54 -22.04
C HIS A 139 12.82 -6.38 -22.00
N LEU A 140 12.16 -6.31 -23.16
CA LEU A 140 10.71 -6.05 -23.24
C LEU A 140 9.87 -7.21 -22.66
N GLU A 141 10.39 -8.44 -22.64
CA GLU A 141 9.73 -9.56 -21.98
C GLU A 141 9.53 -9.30 -20.47
N LYS A 142 10.54 -8.72 -19.80
CA LYS A 142 10.45 -8.35 -18.38
C LYS A 142 9.35 -7.31 -18.15
N TYR A 143 9.19 -6.36 -19.07
CA TYR A 143 8.09 -5.39 -19.05
C TYR A 143 6.72 -6.08 -19.14
N HIS A 144 6.57 -7.06 -20.03
CA HIS A 144 5.31 -7.79 -20.15
C HIS A 144 4.97 -8.58 -18.88
N ASN A 145 5.96 -9.22 -18.27
CA ASN A 145 5.75 -10.02 -17.07
C ASN A 145 5.41 -9.15 -15.85
N ILE A 146 6.12 -8.02 -15.65
CA ILE A 146 5.84 -7.11 -14.53
C ILE A 146 4.43 -6.50 -14.65
N CYS A 147 3.99 -6.13 -15.86
CA CYS A 147 2.66 -5.55 -16.09
C CYS A 147 1.50 -6.52 -15.85
N ARG A 148 1.75 -7.84 -15.87
CA ARG A 148 0.73 -8.87 -15.57
C ARG A 148 0.62 -9.17 -14.07
N THR A 149 1.48 -8.57 -13.26
CA THR A 149 1.56 -8.83 -11.83
C THR A 149 0.62 -7.88 -11.08
N ALA A 150 -0.32 -8.44 -10.32
CA ALA A 150 -1.20 -7.68 -9.42
C ALA A 150 -0.57 -7.41 -8.04
N SER A 151 0.59 -8.03 -7.77
CA SER A 151 1.31 -7.93 -6.52
C SER A 151 2.31 -6.78 -6.51
N PRO A 152 2.69 -6.28 -5.33
CA PRO A 152 3.78 -5.32 -5.20
C PRO A 152 5.08 -5.90 -5.75
N VAL A 153 5.91 -5.07 -6.38
CA VAL A 153 7.12 -5.50 -7.09
C VAL A 153 8.35 -4.80 -6.56
N TRP A 154 9.50 -5.45 -6.68
CA TRP A 154 10.79 -4.80 -6.56
C TRP A 154 11.53 -4.83 -7.90
N VAL A 155 12.29 -3.78 -8.16
CA VAL A 155 13.13 -3.63 -9.35
C VAL A 155 14.54 -3.31 -8.90
N LYS A 156 15.51 -4.06 -9.42
CA LYS A 156 16.93 -3.78 -9.29
C LYS A 156 17.45 -3.25 -10.62
N GLY A 157 18.12 -2.11 -10.58
CA GLY A 157 18.50 -1.41 -11.80
C GLY A 157 19.43 -0.24 -11.58
N LYS A 158 19.97 0.28 -12.68
CA LYS A 158 20.85 1.45 -12.66
C LYS A 158 20.02 2.72 -12.73
N VAL A 159 20.29 3.69 -11.86
CA VAL A 159 19.66 5.01 -11.97
C VAL A 159 20.32 5.78 -13.09
N THR A 160 19.52 6.26 -14.02
CA THR A 160 19.94 7.09 -15.15
C THR A 160 19.25 8.44 -15.08
N SER A 161 19.91 9.47 -15.61
CA SER A 161 19.31 10.79 -15.79
C SER A 161 19.41 11.18 -17.25
N HIS A 162 18.28 11.60 -17.83
CA HIS A 162 18.19 12.04 -19.21
C HIS A 162 17.20 13.19 -19.32
N LEU A 163 17.62 14.32 -19.89
CA LEU A 163 16.80 15.53 -20.05
C LEU A 163 16.06 15.93 -18.75
N SER A 164 16.78 15.92 -17.62
CA SER A 164 16.25 16.25 -16.28
C SER A 164 15.21 15.27 -15.73
N SER A 165 14.91 14.17 -16.43
CA SER A 165 14.16 13.04 -15.88
C SER A 165 15.12 12.04 -15.23
N ILE A 166 14.72 11.44 -14.11
CA ILE A 166 15.46 10.39 -13.42
C ILE A 166 14.64 9.11 -13.51
N ALA A 167 15.26 8.05 -14.03
CA ALA A 167 14.63 6.75 -14.19
C ALA A 167 15.55 5.62 -13.69
N VAL A 168 14.96 4.45 -13.47
CA VAL A 168 15.69 3.22 -13.15
C VAL A 168 15.65 2.30 -14.37
N GLU A 169 16.81 2.04 -14.98
CA GLU A 169 16.94 1.02 -16.01
C GLU A 169 16.84 -0.37 -15.38
N CYS A 170 15.84 -1.15 -15.76
CA CYS A 170 15.57 -2.45 -15.14
C CYS A 170 16.60 -3.52 -15.57
N HIS A 171 17.39 -4.01 -14.62
CA HIS A 171 18.23 -5.19 -14.81
C HIS A 171 17.55 -6.47 -14.32
N ASN A 172 16.92 -6.43 -13.14
CA ASN A 172 16.19 -7.53 -12.55
C ASN A 172 14.94 -7.04 -11.82
N TRP A 173 13.95 -7.90 -11.64
CA TRP A 173 12.75 -7.57 -10.88
C TRP A 173 12.12 -8.84 -10.29
N GLY A 174 11.22 -8.66 -9.34
CA GLY A 174 10.42 -9.75 -8.79
C GLY A 174 9.23 -9.24 -8.00
N THR A 175 8.42 -10.15 -7.49
CA THR A 175 7.34 -9.82 -6.56
C THR A 175 7.88 -9.75 -5.14
N ALA A 176 7.29 -8.89 -4.32
CA ALA A 176 7.42 -9.03 -2.88
C ALA A 176 6.34 -10.01 -2.41
N ALA A 177 6.73 -11.27 -2.32
CA ALA A 177 5.99 -12.31 -1.59
C ALA A 177 6.52 -12.39 -0.15
#